data_AF-A0A8J6ADH6-F1
#
_entry.id   AF-A0A8J6ADH6-F1
#
_cell.length_a   1.000
_cell.length_b   1.000
_cell.length_c   1.000
_cell.angle_alpha   90.00
_cell.angle_beta   90.00
_cell.angle_gamma   90.00
#
_symmetry.space_group_name_H-M   'P 1'
#
loop_
_entity.id
_entity.type
_entity.pdbx_description
1 polymer ?
#
loop_
_entity_poly.entity_id
_entity_poly.type
_entity_poly.pdbx_seq_one_letter_code
_entity_poly.pdbx_strand_id
1 'polypeptide(L)'
;GPAGRVRAGGGRRGGAGPGAGRGRCRRHSGSAQGSERSVRLGSQSCRCAAAVRARRAAAMPNFAGTWKMRSSENFDELLKALGVNAMLRKVAVAAASKPHVEIRQDGDRFYIKTSTTVRTTEINFKVGEGFEEETVDGRKCRSLATWEGENKIHCTQTLLEGDGPKTYWTRELANDELILVSAS
;
A
#
# COMPACT_ATOMS: atom_id res chain seq x y z
N GLY A 1 13.97 -19.86 -4.40
CA GLY A 1 14.99 -20.08 -3.36
C GLY A 1 14.41 -19.78 -1.99
N PRO A 2 15.24 -19.54 -0.96
CA PRO A 2 14.76 -19.21 0.38
C PRO A 2 13.99 -17.88 0.37
N ALA A 3 12.95 -17.79 1.21
CA ALA A 3 12.17 -16.58 1.41
C ALA A 3 12.33 -16.08 2.85
N GLY A 4 12.70 -14.81 2.99
CA GLY A 4 12.69 -14.09 4.26
C GLY A 4 11.32 -13.48 4.52
N ARG A 5 10.83 -13.54 5.76
CA ARG A 5 9.56 -12.92 6.16
C ARG A 5 9.78 -12.01 7.35
N VAL A 6 9.24 -10.80 7.28
CA VAL A 6 9.26 -9.83 8.38
C VAL A 6 7.83 -9.38 8.66
N ARG A 7 7.47 -9.32 9.95
CA ARG A 7 6.22 -8.70 10.40
C ARG A 7 6.52 -7.42 11.15
N ALA A 8 5.78 -6.36 10.87
CA ALA A 8 5.86 -5.11 11.58
C ALA A 8 4.49 -4.66 12.08
N GLY A 9 4.43 -4.19 13.31
CA GLY A 9 3.22 -3.64 13.91
C GLY A 9 3.08 -2.15 13.59
N GLY A 10 1.87 -1.72 13.26
CA GLY A 10 1.55 -0.31 13.04
C GLY A 10 1.62 0.49 14.35
N GLY A 11 2.48 1.50 14.39
CA GLY A 11 2.46 2.55 15.40
C GLY A 11 1.42 3.59 15.00
N ARG A 12 0.22 3.54 15.60
CA ARG A 12 -0.84 4.53 15.35
C ARG A 12 -0.33 5.92 15.78
N ARG A 13 0.02 6.77 14.82
CA ARG A 13 -0.06 8.22 15.00
C ARG A 13 -1.45 8.63 14.54
N GLY A 14 -2.29 9.05 15.49
CA GLY A 14 -3.63 9.53 15.23
C GLY A 14 -3.61 10.69 14.23
N GLY A 15 -4.14 10.46 13.04
CA GLY A 15 -4.49 11.50 12.09
C GLY A 15 -6.00 11.68 12.10
N ALA A 16 -6.44 12.86 12.54
CA ALA A 16 -7.84 13.24 12.67
C ALA A 16 -8.61 13.04 11.36
N GLY A 17 -9.71 12.30 11.43
CA GLY A 17 -10.69 12.28 10.34
C GLY A 17 -11.40 13.63 10.24
N PRO A 18 -11.68 14.14 9.03
CA PRO A 18 -12.51 15.33 8.89
C PRO A 18 -13.92 15.00 9.38
N GLY A 19 -14.38 15.78 10.35
CA GLY A 19 -15.69 15.65 10.98
C GLY A 19 -16.80 15.68 9.93
N ALA A 20 -17.63 14.65 9.93
CA ALA A 20 -18.88 14.62 9.19
C ALA A 20 -19.81 15.70 9.75
N GLY A 21 -19.82 16.87 9.09
CA GLY A 21 -20.78 17.94 9.31
C GLY A 21 -22.19 17.43 8.99
N ARG A 22 -22.98 17.17 10.02
CA ARG A 22 -24.41 16.85 9.91
C ARG A 22 -25.18 18.08 9.44
N GLY A 23 -25.38 18.20 8.13
CA GLY A 23 -26.35 19.15 7.56
C GLY A 23 -27.77 18.71 7.85
N ARG A 24 -28.47 19.42 8.75
CA ARG A 24 -29.91 19.25 9.01
C ARG A 24 -30.70 19.77 7.80
N CYS A 25 -31.48 18.90 7.16
CA CYS A 25 -32.58 19.33 6.28
C CYS A 25 -33.68 20.00 7.12
N ARG A 26 -33.90 21.31 6.91
CA ARG A 26 -35.12 21.99 7.37
C ARG A 26 -36.23 21.72 6.36
N ARG A 27 -37.29 21.04 6.81
CA ARG A 27 -38.59 21.02 6.11
C ARG A 27 -39.25 22.37 6.34
N HIS A 28 -39.57 23.10 5.26
CA HIS A 28 -40.61 24.12 5.30
C HIS A 28 -41.87 23.57 4.64
N SER A 29 -42.89 23.40 5.48
CA SER A 29 -44.29 23.32 5.10
C SER A 29 -44.78 24.69 4.65
N GLY A 30 -45.34 24.78 3.45
CA GLY A 30 -45.97 26.01 2.95
C GLY A 30 -46.99 25.66 1.87
N SER A 31 -48.26 25.77 2.23
CA SER A 31 -49.46 25.54 1.42
C SER A 31 -49.58 26.57 0.30
N ALA A 32 -50.02 26.13 -0.89
CA ALA A 32 -50.59 27.02 -1.90
C ALA A 32 -51.82 26.33 -2.53
N GLN A 33 -52.98 26.95 -2.29
CA GLN A 33 -54.25 26.64 -2.96
C GLN A 33 -54.33 27.43 -4.27
N GLY A 34 -54.98 26.87 -5.30
CA GLY A 34 -55.49 27.68 -6.42
C GLY A 34 -55.60 26.98 -7.77
N SER A 35 -56.82 26.50 -8.07
CA SER A 35 -57.56 26.69 -9.35
C SER A 35 -57.09 26.05 -10.67
N GLU A 36 -57.84 25.00 -11.05
CA GLU A 36 -58.40 24.66 -12.39
C GLU A 36 -57.55 24.78 -13.67
N ARG A 37 -57.31 23.64 -14.34
CA ARG A 37 -58.01 23.25 -15.58
C ARG A 37 -57.61 21.84 -16.07
N SER A 38 -58.61 21.16 -16.63
CA SER A 38 -58.63 19.80 -17.18
C SER A 38 -57.75 19.62 -18.43
N VAL A 39 -57.00 18.51 -18.53
CA VAL A 39 -56.84 17.71 -19.78
C VAL A 39 -56.63 16.22 -19.42
N ARG A 40 -57.21 15.35 -20.25
CA ARG A 40 -57.40 13.90 -20.10
C ARG A 40 -56.14 13.05 -20.35
N LEU A 41 -56.30 11.76 -19.99
CA LEU A 41 -55.46 10.58 -20.13
C LEU A 41 -54.44 10.56 -21.29
N GLY A 42 -53.24 10.07 -20.97
CA GLY A 42 -52.22 9.63 -21.93
C GLY A 42 -51.39 8.50 -21.35
N SER A 43 -51.37 7.39 -22.08
CA SER A 43 -50.66 6.13 -21.84
C SER A 43 -49.13 6.27 -21.81
N GLN A 44 -48.47 5.21 -21.31
CA GLN A 44 -47.08 4.79 -21.54
C GLN A 44 -45.94 5.33 -20.66
N SER A 45 -45.43 4.39 -19.85
CA SER A 45 -44.04 3.91 -19.86
C SER A 45 -42.91 4.95 -19.84
N CYS A 46 -42.19 5.00 -18.71
CA CYS A 46 -40.72 4.92 -18.65
C CYS A 46 -40.30 4.79 -17.18
N ARG A 47 -39.93 3.59 -16.73
CA ARG A 47 -38.55 3.10 -16.58
C ARG A 47 -37.65 4.01 -15.73
N CYS A 48 -36.99 3.32 -14.80
CA CYS A 48 -35.78 3.69 -14.09
C CYS A 48 -35.98 4.49 -12.80
N ALA A 49 -36.34 3.76 -11.74
CA ALA A 49 -35.67 3.93 -10.47
C ALA A 49 -34.16 3.86 -10.76
N ALA A 50 -33.51 5.03 -10.86
CA ALA A 50 -32.07 5.12 -10.85
C ALA A 50 -31.62 4.63 -9.48
N ALA A 51 -31.42 3.32 -9.37
CA ALA A 51 -30.56 2.75 -8.35
C ALA A 51 -29.20 3.39 -8.60
N VAL A 52 -28.93 4.49 -7.89
CA VAL A 52 -27.61 5.05 -7.74
C VAL A 52 -26.82 3.97 -7.02
N ARG A 53 -26.29 3.02 -7.80
CA ARG A 53 -25.15 2.23 -7.38
C ARG A 53 -24.03 3.25 -7.25
N ALA A 54 -23.95 3.87 -6.07
CA ALA A 54 -22.71 4.39 -5.57
C ALA A 54 -21.75 3.19 -5.61
N ARG A 55 -20.96 3.11 -6.69
CA ARG A 55 -19.74 2.33 -6.67
C ARG A 55 -19.02 2.89 -5.44
N ARG A 56 -18.98 2.13 -4.34
CA ARG A 56 -17.95 2.35 -3.32
C ARG A 56 -16.68 2.44 -4.13
N ALA A 57 -16.06 3.63 -4.19
CA ALA A 57 -14.67 3.70 -4.60
C ALA A 57 -13.99 2.63 -3.75
N ALA A 58 -13.41 1.61 -4.38
CA ALA A 58 -12.62 0.63 -3.66
C ALA A 58 -11.61 1.46 -2.88
N ALA A 59 -11.75 1.48 -1.56
CA ALA A 59 -10.89 2.31 -0.73
C ALA A 59 -9.50 1.73 -0.92
N MET A 60 -8.60 2.49 -1.55
CA MET A 60 -7.24 2.01 -1.74
C MET A 60 -6.64 1.68 -0.38
N PRO A 61 -5.91 0.56 -0.28
CA PRO A 61 -5.28 0.17 0.97
C PRO A 61 -4.31 1.26 1.40
N ASN A 62 -4.38 1.64 2.68
CA ASN A 62 -3.55 2.69 3.25
C ASN A 62 -2.40 2.07 4.04
N PHE A 63 -1.20 2.08 3.46
CA PHE A 63 0.04 1.63 4.08
C PHE A 63 0.73 2.73 4.88
N ALA A 64 0.24 3.97 4.81
CA ALA A 64 0.90 5.10 5.44
C ALA A 64 0.94 4.94 6.96
N GLY A 65 2.12 5.17 7.53
CA GLY A 65 2.33 5.04 8.96
C GLY A 65 3.78 4.71 9.33
N THR A 66 3.98 4.57 10.63
CA THR A 66 5.25 4.11 11.20
C THR A 66 5.11 2.65 11.60
N TRP A 67 6.03 1.82 11.14
CA TRP A 67 6.03 0.39 11.35
C TRP A 67 7.28 0.00 12.15
N LYS A 68 7.06 -0.75 13.23
CA LYS A 68 8.13 -1.31 14.06
C LYS A 68 8.17 -2.82 13.87
N MET A 69 9.36 -3.35 13.61
CA MET A 69 9.55 -4.80 13.48
C MET A 69 9.07 -5.53 14.74
N ARG A 70 8.30 -6.61 14.53
CA ARG A 70 7.85 -7.55 15.56
C ARG A 70 8.62 -8.87 15.48
N SER A 71 8.75 -9.41 14.28
CA SER A 71 9.46 -10.67 14.05
C SER A 71 10.11 -10.70 12.66
N SER A 72 11.18 -11.48 12.53
CA SER A 72 11.88 -11.74 11.29
C SER A 72 12.27 -13.22 11.21
N GLU A 73 11.96 -13.87 10.09
CA GLU A 73 12.24 -15.27 9.81
C GLU A 73 13.11 -15.37 8.54
N ASN A 74 14.09 -16.28 8.52
CA ASN A 74 14.93 -16.61 7.36
C ASN A 74 15.70 -15.45 6.71
N PHE A 75 15.95 -14.34 7.43
CA PHE A 75 16.66 -13.19 6.88
C PHE A 75 18.13 -13.51 6.51
N ASP A 76 18.86 -14.25 7.36
CA ASP A 76 20.25 -14.64 7.06
C ASP A 76 20.35 -15.61 5.86
N GLU A 77 19.46 -16.60 5.77
CA GLU A 77 19.43 -17.54 4.65
C GLU A 77 19.06 -16.86 3.32
N LEU A 78 18.18 -15.85 3.35
CA LEU A 78 17.91 -15.02 2.18
C LEU A 78 19.18 -14.27 1.74
N LEU A 79 19.86 -13.57 2.66
CA LEU A 79 21.08 -12.83 2.31
C LEU A 79 22.18 -13.76 1.79
N LYS A 80 22.26 -14.98 2.33
CA LYS A 80 23.18 -16.02 1.86
C LYS A 80 22.86 -16.47 0.44
N ALA A 81 21.58 -16.68 0.10
CA ALA A 81 21.17 -17.03 -1.26
C ALA A 81 21.37 -15.87 -2.26
N LEU A 82 21.31 -14.62 -1.80
CA LEU A 82 21.64 -13.44 -2.59
C LEU A 82 23.15 -13.27 -2.85
N GLY A 83 23.99 -14.11 -2.24
CA GLY A 83 25.45 -14.08 -2.38
C GLY A 83 26.16 -13.11 -1.44
N VAL A 84 25.47 -12.56 -0.44
CA VAL A 84 26.06 -11.63 0.54
C VAL A 84 27.06 -12.36 1.42
N ASN A 85 28.26 -11.80 1.57
CA ASN A 85 29.33 -12.44 2.36
C ASN A 85 28.96 -12.57 3.86
N ALA A 86 29.55 -13.55 4.56
CA ALA A 86 29.15 -13.87 5.94
C ALA A 86 29.34 -12.71 6.94
N MET A 87 30.33 -11.85 6.72
CA MET A 87 30.58 -10.69 7.59
C MET A 87 29.48 -9.62 7.43
N LEU A 88 29.13 -9.27 6.19
CA LEU A 88 28.06 -8.33 5.86
C LEU A 88 26.70 -8.86 6.30
N ARG A 89 26.46 -10.18 6.22
CA ARG A 89 25.22 -10.77 6.74
C ARG A 89 25.06 -10.57 8.25
N LYS A 90 26.12 -10.79 9.04
CA LYS A 90 26.07 -10.53 10.49
C LYS A 90 25.76 -9.08 10.81
N VAL A 91 26.38 -8.15 10.09
CA VAL A 91 26.11 -6.71 10.23
C VAL A 91 24.68 -6.38 9.81
N ALA A 92 24.19 -6.93 8.70
CA ALA A 92 22.84 -6.72 8.21
C ALA A 92 21.78 -7.27 9.17
N VAL A 93 21.98 -8.47 9.73
CA VAL A 93 21.08 -9.06 10.74
C VAL A 93 21.06 -8.20 12.01
N ALA A 94 22.22 -7.70 12.46
CA ALA A 94 22.30 -6.81 13.61
C ALA A 94 21.61 -5.46 13.35
N ALA A 95 21.81 -4.88 12.16
CA ALA A 95 21.17 -3.64 11.73
C ALA A 95 19.65 -3.78 11.60
N ALA A 96 19.22 -4.91 11.03
CA ALA A 96 17.82 -5.25 10.81
C ALA A 96 17.14 -5.81 12.06
N SER A 97 17.77 -5.80 13.23
CA SER A 97 17.15 -6.28 14.48
C SER A 97 15.96 -5.42 14.94
N LYS A 98 16.01 -4.10 14.68
CA LYS A 98 14.97 -3.13 15.06
C LYS A 98 14.82 -1.99 14.03
N PRO A 99 14.47 -2.28 12.76
CA PRO A 99 14.27 -1.24 11.77
C PRO A 99 13.06 -0.38 12.13
N HIS A 100 13.22 0.92 11.97
CA HIS A 100 12.14 1.88 11.98
C HIS A 100 11.74 2.17 10.54
N VAL A 101 10.54 1.74 10.14
CA VAL A 101 10.02 1.92 8.79
C VAL A 101 8.95 3.01 8.80
N GLU A 102 9.10 4.03 7.98
CA GLU A 102 8.09 5.07 7.74
C GLU A 102 7.62 4.96 6.31
N ILE A 103 6.31 4.82 6.12
CA ILE A 103 5.67 4.78 4.82
C ILE A 103 4.79 6.02 4.68
N ARG A 104 4.97 6.76 3.58
CA ARG A 104 4.06 7.80 3.13
C ARG A 104 3.46 7.35 1.81
N GLN A 105 2.14 7.46 1.70
CA GLN A 105 1.40 7.05 0.52
C GLN A 105 0.53 8.22 0.06
N ASP A 106 0.65 8.56 -1.23
CA ASP A 106 -0.21 9.50 -1.92
C ASP A 106 -0.77 8.83 -3.18
N GLY A 107 -1.95 8.25 -3.03
CA GLY A 107 -2.55 7.38 -4.04
C GLY A 107 -1.68 6.16 -4.35
N ASP A 108 -1.16 6.09 -5.57
CA ASP A 108 -0.22 5.06 -6.05
C ASP A 108 1.26 5.43 -5.84
N ARG A 109 1.57 6.62 -5.31
CA ARG A 109 2.94 7.03 -5.00
C ARG A 109 3.30 6.63 -3.58
N PHE A 110 4.44 5.97 -3.45
CA PHE A 110 4.98 5.50 -2.18
C PHE A 110 6.34 6.11 -1.93
N TYR A 111 6.51 6.61 -0.72
CA TYR A 111 7.80 6.92 -0.14
C TYR A 111 8.01 6.03 1.08
N ILE A 112 9.11 5.27 1.08
CA ILE A 112 9.43 4.36 2.17
C ILE A 112 10.82 4.68 2.67
N LYS A 113 10.88 5.07 3.94
CA LYS A 113 12.11 5.32 4.67
C LYS A 113 12.34 4.21 5.66
N THR A 114 13.43 3.47 5.48
CA THR A 114 13.86 2.42 6.40
C THR A 114 15.10 2.88 7.13
N SER A 115 14.97 3.16 8.43
CA SER A 115 16.09 3.57 9.29
C SER A 115 16.53 2.40 10.16
N THR A 116 17.78 1.97 10.01
CA THR A 116 18.43 0.96 10.86
C THR A 116 19.59 1.60 11.64
N THR A 117 20.17 0.87 12.59
CA THR A 117 21.36 1.35 13.34
C THR A 117 22.58 1.57 12.46
N VAL A 118 22.62 0.94 11.28
CA VAL A 118 23.78 0.97 10.38
C VAL A 118 23.53 1.87 9.16
N ARG A 119 22.32 1.84 8.60
CA ARG A 119 22.01 2.57 7.36
C ARG A 119 20.55 3.04 7.36
N THR A 120 20.34 4.24 6.83
CA THR A 120 19.01 4.72 6.45
C THR A 120 18.89 4.66 4.94
N THR A 121 17.84 4.01 4.44
CA THR A 121 17.52 3.95 3.00
C THR A 121 16.16 4.59 2.76
N GLU A 122 16.04 5.32 1.65
CA GLU A 122 14.83 6.00 1.24
C GLU A 122 14.52 5.65 -0.20
N ILE A 123 13.32 5.13 -0.45
CA ILE A 123 12.87 4.77 -1.80
C ILE A 123 11.59 5.52 -2.14
N ASN A 124 11.51 6.02 -3.37
CA ASN A 124 10.33 6.64 -3.94
C ASN A 124 9.93 5.86 -5.18
N PHE A 125 8.70 5.37 -5.24
CA PHE A 125 8.20 4.68 -6.41
C PHE A 125 6.72 4.96 -6.62
N LYS A 126 6.23 4.69 -7.83
CA LYS A 126 4.82 4.70 -8.15
C LYS A 126 4.39 3.32 -8.61
N VAL A 127 3.29 2.80 -8.07
CA VAL A 127 2.77 1.49 -8.47
C VAL A 127 2.36 1.54 -9.95
N GLY A 128 2.76 0.53 -10.71
CA GLY A 128 2.61 0.44 -12.16
C GLY A 128 3.74 1.07 -12.97
N GLU A 129 4.66 1.79 -12.35
CA GLU A 129 5.83 2.40 -13.01
C GLU A 129 7.12 1.72 -12.56
N GLY A 130 7.98 1.38 -13.52
CA GLY A 130 9.29 0.81 -13.23
C GLY A 130 10.25 1.89 -12.71
N PHE A 131 11.04 1.55 -11.70
CA PHE A 131 12.06 2.42 -11.12
C PHE A 131 13.41 1.70 -11.02
N GLU A 132 14.50 2.45 -10.99
CA GLU A 132 15.84 1.91 -10.79
C GLU A 132 16.23 2.02 -9.31
N GLU A 133 16.77 0.93 -8.77
CA GLU A 133 17.22 0.82 -7.39
C GLU A 133 18.63 0.22 -7.38
N GLU A 134 19.40 0.56 -6.35
CA GLU A 134 20.69 -0.05 -6.11
C GLU A 134 20.56 -1.06 -4.95
N THR A 135 20.93 -2.31 -5.21
CA THR A 135 20.97 -3.34 -4.17
C THR A 135 22.04 -3.02 -3.12
N VAL A 136 21.96 -3.65 -1.94
CA VAL A 136 22.95 -3.43 -0.85
C VAL A 136 24.38 -3.71 -1.29
N ASP A 137 24.57 -4.58 -2.29
CA ASP A 137 25.86 -4.97 -2.86
C ASP A 137 26.37 -4.01 -3.97
N GLY A 138 25.65 -2.92 -4.27
CA GLY A 138 26.04 -1.94 -5.30
C GLY A 138 25.62 -2.29 -6.73
N ARG A 139 24.87 -3.39 -6.94
CA ARG A 139 24.35 -3.76 -8.25
C ARG A 139 23.08 -2.99 -8.55
N LYS A 140 22.99 -2.41 -9.75
CA LYS A 140 21.78 -1.74 -10.24
C LYS A 140 20.71 -2.76 -10.64
N CYS A 141 19.49 -2.56 -10.16
CA CYS A 141 18.32 -3.33 -10.54
C CYS A 141 17.17 -2.43 -10.97
N ARG A 142 16.32 -2.96 -11.85
CA ARG A 142 15.04 -2.38 -12.23
C ARG A 142 13.93 -3.09 -11.45
N SER A 143 13.14 -2.29 -10.76
CA SER A 143 12.05 -2.72 -9.90
C SER A 143 10.72 -2.31 -10.52
N LEU A 144 9.70 -3.17 -10.47
CA LEU A 144 8.34 -2.86 -10.91
C LEU A 144 7.36 -3.31 -9.83
N ALA A 145 6.72 -2.33 -9.18
CA ALA A 145 5.69 -2.58 -8.18
C ALA A 145 4.30 -2.64 -8.84
N THR A 146 3.50 -3.63 -8.49
CA THR A 146 2.12 -3.83 -8.96
C THR A 146 1.21 -4.21 -7.79
N TRP A 147 -0.07 -3.88 -7.91
CA TRP A 147 -1.10 -4.31 -6.98
C TRP A 147 -1.42 -5.80 -7.21
N GLU A 148 -1.34 -6.61 -6.16
CA GLU A 148 -1.73 -8.02 -6.15
C GLU A 148 -2.95 -8.17 -5.23
N GLY A 149 -4.16 -8.04 -5.77
CA GLY A 149 -5.38 -8.01 -4.95
C GLY A 149 -5.62 -6.64 -4.30
N GLU A 150 -6.36 -6.63 -3.19
CA GLU A 150 -6.83 -5.38 -2.57
C GLU A 150 -5.87 -4.78 -1.53
N ASN A 151 -5.01 -5.58 -0.91
CA ASN A 151 -4.21 -5.19 0.27
C ASN A 151 -2.73 -5.60 0.17
N LYS A 152 -2.27 -6.00 -1.01
CA LYS A 152 -0.91 -6.51 -1.23
C LYS A 152 -0.26 -5.87 -2.45
N ILE A 153 0.99 -5.48 -2.29
CA ILE A 153 1.88 -4.98 -3.34
C ILE A 153 2.87 -6.10 -3.64
N HIS A 154 3.05 -6.41 -4.92
CA HIS A 154 4.11 -7.27 -5.42
C HIS A 154 5.12 -6.41 -6.18
N CYS A 155 6.41 -6.58 -5.90
CA CYS A 155 7.45 -5.89 -6.65
C CYS A 155 8.48 -6.88 -7.14
N THR A 156 8.65 -6.94 -8.46
CA THR A 156 9.69 -7.75 -9.08
C THR A 156 10.94 -6.90 -9.27
N GLN A 157 12.10 -7.45 -8.92
CA GLN A 157 13.41 -6.82 -9.08
C GLN A 157 14.24 -7.64 -10.07
N THR A 158 14.72 -6.97 -11.12
CA THR A 158 15.56 -7.57 -12.16
C THR A 158 16.88 -6.83 -12.23
N LEU A 159 18.02 -7.52 -12.18
CA LEU A 159 19.32 -6.89 -12.33
C LEU A 159 19.45 -6.27 -13.73
N LEU A 160 19.98 -5.04 -13.80
CA LEU A 160 20.23 -4.37 -15.09
C LEU A 160 21.51 -4.87 -15.74
N GLU A 161 22.49 -5.25 -14.94
CA GLU A 161 23.79 -5.76 -15.38
C GLU A 161 24.12 -7.07 -14.65
N GLY A 162 24.58 -8.06 -15.41
CA GLY A 162 24.95 -9.39 -14.92
C GLY A 162 23.83 -10.43 -15.02
N ASP A 163 24.19 -11.68 -14.69
CA ASP A 163 23.23 -12.79 -14.54
C ASP A 163 23.01 -13.05 -13.04
N GLY A 164 21.76 -13.27 -12.64
CA GLY A 164 21.40 -13.46 -11.24
C GLY A 164 19.92 -13.80 -11.06
N PRO A 165 19.56 -14.37 -9.90
CA PRO A 165 18.19 -14.79 -9.65
C PRO A 165 17.23 -13.60 -9.68
N LYS A 166 16.06 -13.80 -10.29
CA LYS A 166 14.97 -12.83 -10.22
C LYS A 166 14.49 -12.75 -8.79
N THR A 167 14.63 -11.58 -8.18
CA THR A 167 14.18 -11.36 -6.81
C THR A 167 12.84 -10.65 -6.83
N TYR A 168 12.07 -10.85 -5.78
CA TYR A 168 10.84 -10.10 -5.59
C TYR A 168 10.61 -9.85 -4.10
N TRP A 169 9.85 -8.80 -3.82
CA TRP A 169 9.31 -8.56 -2.50
C TRP A 169 7.82 -8.29 -2.56
N THR A 170 7.11 -8.64 -1.49
CA THR A 170 5.71 -8.31 -1.31
C THR A 170 5.49 -7.56 -0.01
N ARG A 171 4.51 -6.66 -0.01
CA ARG A 171 4.02 -5.95 1.19
C ARG A 171 2.52 -6.14 1.29
N GLU A 172 2.07 -6.77 2.36
CA GLU A 172 0.66 -7.04 2.61
C GLU A 172 0.21 -6.45 3.94
N LEU A 173 -0.95 -5.78 3.94
CA LEU A 173 -1.61 -5.34 5.16
C LEU A 173 -2.59 -6.41 5.65
N ALA A 174 -2.32 -6.99 6.82
CA ALA A 174 -3.17 -7.98 7.44
C ALA A 174 -3.29 -7.72 8.95
N ASN A 175 -4.52 -7.56 9.45
CA ASN A 175 -4.81 -7.44 10.89
C ASN A 175 -3.98 -6.37 11.62
N ASP A 176 -3.87 -5.16 11.07
CA ASP A 176 -3.01 -4.05 11.57
C ASP A 176 -1.50 -4.37 11.58
N GLU A 177 -1.07 -5.44 10.92
CA GLU A 177 0.32 -5.79 10.66
C GLU A 177 0.69 -5.53 9.20
N LEU A 178 1.93 -5.10 9.01
CA LEU A 178 2.59 -5.07 7.71
C LEU A 178 3.46 -6.32 7.59
N ILE A 179 3.12 -7.19 6.65
CA ILE A 179 3.88 -8.40 6.34
C ILE A 179 4.73 -8.11 5.10
N LEU A 180 6.05 -8.21 5.26
CA LEU A 180 7.03 -8.11 4.20
C LEU A 180 7.56 -9.52 3.91
N VAL A 181 7.50 -9.95 2.65
CA VAL A 181 8.16 -11.18 2.19
C VAL A 181 9.13 -10.81 1.09
N SER A 182 10.33 -11.38 1.13
CA SER A 182 11.35 -11.19 0.09
C SER A 182 11.96 -12.53 -0.29
N ALA A 183 12.10 -12.78 -1.59
CA ALA A 183 12.57 -14.06 -2.12
C ALA A 183 13.44 -13.86 -3.38
N SER A 184 14.29 -14.87 -3.63
CA SER A 184 15.17 -15.01 -4.80
C SER A 184 14.96 -16.34 -5.50
#